data_AF-A0ABD5S6L2-F1
#
_entry.id   AF-A0ABD5S6L2-F1
#
_cell.length_a   1.000
_cell.length_b   1.000
_cell.length_c   1.000
_cell.angle_alpha   90.00
_cell.angle_beta   90.00
_cell.angle_gamma   90.00
#
_symmetry.space_group_name_H-M   'P 1'
#
loop_
_entity.id
_entity.type
_entity.pdbx_description
1 polymer ?
#
loop_
_entity_poly.entity_id
_entity_poly.type
_entity_poly.pdbx_seq_one_letter_code
_entity_poly.pdbx_strand_id
1 'polypeptide(L)'
;TRSELRLSEAQRELVRRVHDTGTPVVGVLVTGRPLIVDWMAEHVPAILLAYYPGTEGGTAIAETLLGENEPSGRLPISIPRSAGDLPQHHDHLAHPCPIGADEHPDSYDPLYPFGHGLSYTEFAYDDVSVPTEPVARDGAVDVTVSLSNVGDRPGTYGYKYATLTVIGRDAPIVLAIEPIR
;
A
#
# COMPACT_ATOMS: atom_id res chain seq x y z
N THR A 1 -10.84 23.53 9.94
CA THR A 1 -9.77 22.51 9.77
C THR A 1 -10.28 21.21 10.36
N ARG A 2 -10.16 20.07 9.68
CA ARG A 2 -10.61 18.78 10.24
C ARG A 2 -9.58 18.28 11.25
N SER A 3 -10.04 17.91 12.45
CA SER A 3 -9.22 17.33 13.53
C SER A 3 -9.08 15.81 13.44
N GLU A 4 -9.87 15.16 12.57
CA GLU A 4 -9.94 13.70 12.48
C GLU A 4 -9.73 13.19 11.05
N LEU A 5 -9.06 12.04 10.94
CA LEU A 5 -8.82 11.30 9.69
C LEU A 5 -9.89 10.24 9.38
N ARG A 6 -11.11 10.34 9.93
CA ARG A 6 -12.18 9.34 9.71
C ARG A 6 -13.30 9.83 8.81
N LEU A 7 -14.13 8.95 8.27
CA LEU A 7 -15.42 9.39 7.70
C LEU A 7 -16.28 10.07 8.79
N SER A 8 -17.19 10.97 8.39
CA SER A 8 -18.09 11.60 9.35
C SER A 8 -18.91 10.53 10.07
N GLU A 9 -19.38 10.82 11.28
CA GLU A 9 -20.21 9.87 12.04
C GLU A 9 -21.43 9.41 11.24
N ALA A 10 -22.12 10.34 10.56
CA ALA A 10 -23.26 10.02 9.71
C ALA A 10 -22.90 9.04 8.56
N GLN A 11 -21.73 9.20 7.93
CA GLN A 11 -21.27 8.28 6.88
C GLN A 11 -20.92 6.90 7.45
N ARG A 12 -20.26 6.85 8.62
CA ARG A 12 -19.93 5.58 9.29
C ARG A 12 -21.21 4.82 9.68
N GLU A 13 -22.19 5.53 10.23
CA GLU A 13 -23.48 4.93 10.59
C GLU A 13 -24.25 4.43 9.36
N LEU A 14 -24.25 5.20 8.26
CA LEU A 14 -24.84 4.76 7.00
C LEU A 14 -24.22 3.46 6.51
N VAL A 15 -22.89 3.39 6.48
CA VAL A 15 -22.17 2.19 6.00
C VAL A 15 -22.52 0.97 6.85
N ARG A 16 -22.60 1.10 8.18
CA ARG A 16 -23.03 0.00 9.08
C ARG A 16 -24.45 -0.46 8.76
N ARG A 17 -25.40 0.47 8.64
CA ARG A 17 -26.79 0.11 8.33
C ARG A 17 -26.95 -0.57 6.98
N VAL A 18 -26.18 -0.16 5.97
CA VAL A 18 -26.19 -0.81 4.65
C VAL A 18 -25.60 -2.22 4.77
N HIS A 19 -24.48 -2.39 5.47
CA HIS A 19 -23.88 -3.69 5.74
C HIS A 19 -24.83 -4.64 6.49
N ASP A 20 -25.55 -4.13 7.50
CA ASP A 20 -26.48 -4.92 8.33
C ASP A 20 -27.70 -5.44 7.55
N THR A 21 -27.92 -4.98 6.32
CA THR A 21 -28.93 -5.57 5.42
C THR A 21 -28.56 -6.98 4.95
N GLY A 22 -27.29 -7.38 5.09
CA GLY A 22 -26.75 -8.63 4.55
C GLY A 22 -26.43 -8.59 3.06
N THR A 23 -26.66 -7.47 2.38
CA THR A 23 -26.25 -7.28 0.99
C THR A 23 -24.74 -7.05 0.94
N PRO A 24 -23.96 -7.74 0.09
CA PRO A 24 -22.54 -7.43 -0.10
C PRO A 24 -22.32 -5.96 -0.45
N VAL A 25 -21.49 -5.26 0.32
CA VAL A 25 -21.24 -3.82 0.18
C VAL A 25 -19.86 -3.59 -0.40
N VAL A 26 -19.75 -2.76 -1.44
CA VAL A 26 -18.46 -2.27 -1.93
C VAL A 26 -18.30 -0.80 -1.50
N GLY A 27 -17.22 -0.47 -0.81
CA GLY A 27 -16.94 0.88 -0.36
C GLY A 27 -16.14 1.68 -1.39
N VAL A 28 -16.72 2.72 -1.98
CA VAL A 28 -15.98 3.65 -2.87
C VAL A 28 -15.61 4.92 -2.10
N LEU A 29 -14.32 5.13 -1.87
CA LEU A 29 -13.78 6.28 -1.14
C LEU A 29 -13.34 7.39 -2.11
N VAL A 30 -14.05 8.51 -2.06
CA VAL A 30 -13.71 9.73 -2.82
C VAL A 30 -13.15 10.76 -1.84
N THR A 31 -11.82 10.91 -1.80
CA THR A 31 -11.13 11.73 -0.80
C THR A 31 -9.79 12.25 -1.30
N GLY A 32 -9.42 13.48 -0.95
CA GLY A 32 -8.10 14.04 -1.26
C GLY A 32 -7.00 13.69 -0.24
N ARG A 33 -7.29 12.84 0.75
CA ARG A 33 -6.37 12.47 1.83
C ARG A 33 -6.63 11.05 2.33
N PRO A 34 -5.63 10.40 2.96
CA PRO A 34 -5.83 9.18 3.70
C PRO A 34 -6.98 9.29 4.70
N LEU A 35 -7.83 8.27 4.72
CA LEU A 35 -8.88 8.10 5.73
C LEU A 35 -8.69 6.78 6.45
N ILE A 36 -8.78 6.83 7.77
CA ILE A 36 -8.86 5.67 8.64
C ILE A 36 -10.25 5.06 8.45
N VAL A 37 -10.26 3.88 7.83
CA VAL A 37 -11.47 3.10 7.48
C VAL A 37 -11.39 1.68 8.03
N ASP A 38 -10.77 1.54 9.20
CA ASP A 38 -10.58 0.30 9.97
C ASP A 38 -11.82 -0.61 9.99
N TRP A 39 -12.98 -0.07 10.38
CA TRP A 39 -14.21 -0.85 10.43
C TRP A 39 -14.62 -1.37 9.04
N MET A 40 -14.49 -0.54 7.99
CA MET A 40 -14.81 -1.00 6.64
C MET A 40 -13.82 -2.09 6.20
N ALA A 41 -12.52 -1.89 6.44
CA ALA A 41 -11.49 -2.86 6.06
C ALA A 41 -11.73 -4.25 6.66
N GLU A 42 -12.34 -4.31 7.86
CA GLU A 42 -12.68 -5.57 8.53
C GLU A 42 -14.02 -6.17 8.08
N HIS A 43 -15.01 -5.34 7.69
CA HIS A 43 -16.38 -5.80 7.52
C HIS A 43 -16.88 -5.79 6.07
N VAL A 44 -16.29 -4.99 5.17
CA VAL A 44 -16.74 -4.94 3.77
C VAL A 44 -15.82 -5.76 2.86
N PRO A 45 -16.36 -6.51 1.88
CA PRO A 45 -15.57 -7.37 1.02
C PRO A 45 -14.62 -6.64 0.08
N ALA A 46 -14.88 -5.37 -0.25
CA ALA A 46 -14.03 -4.59 -1.16
C ALA A 46 -14.10 -3.09 -0.88
N ILE A 47 -12.95 -2.43 -1.05
CA ILE A 47 -12.81 -0.97 -0.95
C ILE A 47 -12.05 -0.46 -2.17
N LEU A 48 -12.60 0.53 -2.87
CA LEU A 48 -11.95 1.25 -3.96
C LEU A 48 -11.65 2.69 -3.53
N LEU A 49 -10.37 3.07 -3.50
CA LEU A 49 -9.96 4.45 -3.28
C LEU A 49 -9.82 5.19 -4.63
N ALA A 50 -10.74 6.11 -4.91
CA ALA A 50 -10.82 6.83 -6.18
C ALA A 50 -10.21 8.25 -6.15
N TYR A 51 -9.68 8.67 -5.00
CA TYR A 51 -9.24 10.05 -4.75
C TYR A 51 -10.29 11.10 -5.15
N TYR A 52 -9.91 12.17 -5.84
CA TYR A 52 -10.82 13.08 -6.55
C TYR A 52 -10.70 12.80 -8.05
N PRO A 53 -11.59 11.97 -8.61
CA PRO A 53 -11.37 11.36 -9.93
C PRO A 53 -11.69 12.27 -11.13
N GLY A 54 -11.89 13.57 -10.91
CA GLY A 54 -12.21 14.53 -11.97
C GLY A 54 -13.63 14.38 -12.55
N THR A 55 -13.86 15.01 -13.71
CA THR A 55 -15.18 15.07 -14.35
C THR A 55 -15.66 13.72 -14.88
N GLU A 56 -14.74 12.92 -15.43
CA GLU A 56 -15.02 11.56 -15.92
C GLU A 56 -14.91 10.49 -14.82
N GLY A 57 -14.80 10.92 -13.56
CA GLY A 57 -14.53 10.01 -12.45
C GLY A 57 -15.63 8.99 -12.19
N GLY A 58 -16.89 9.34 -12.45
CA GLY A 58 -18.00 8.41 -12.35
C GLY A 58 -17.88 7.25 -13.34
N THR A 59 -17.52 7.55 -14.59
CA THR A 59 -17.27 6.57 -15.65
C THR A 59 -16.10 5.67 -15.27
N ALA A 60 -14.96 6.25 -14.87
CA ALA A 60 -13.77 5.49 -14.50
C ALA A 60 -14.03 4.54 -13.31
N ILE A 61 -14.78 5.00 -12.29
CA ILE A 61 -15.18 4.15 -11.15
C ILE A 61 -16.07 3.00 -11.63
N ALA A 62 -17.08 3.27 -12.47
CA ALA A 62 -18.00 2.25 -12.96
C ALA A 62 -17.27 1.19 -13.79
N GLU A 63 -16.42 1.61 -14.73
CA GLU A 63 -15.58 0.72 -15.53
C GLU A 63 -14.66 -0.15 -14.65
N THR A 64 -14.10 0.43 -13.58
CA THR A 64 -13.27 -0.33 -12.62
C THR A 64 -14.12 -1.38 -11.90
N LEU A 65 -15.28 -1.01 -11.35
CA LEU A 65 -16.14 -1.91 -10.58
C LEU A 65 -16.73 -3.03 -11.45
N LEU A 66 -16.98 -2.76 -12.73
CA LEU A 66 -17.44 -3.75 -13.70
C LEU A 66 -16.30 -4.58 -14.30
N GLY A 67 -15.04 -4.23 -14.00
CA GLY A 67 -13.86 -4.93 -14.50
C GLY A 67 -13.56 -4.67 -15.97
N GLU A 68 -14.04 -3.55 -16.52
CA GLU A 68 -13.68 -3.07 -17.86
C GLU A 68 -12.28 -2.46 -17.88
N ASN A 69 -11.80 -1.96 -16.73
CA ASN A 69 -10.41 -1.60 -16.52
C ASN A 69 -9.84 -2.25 -15.24
N GLU A 70 -8.52 -2.41 -15.22
CA GLU A 70 -7.80 -3.07 -14.13
C GLU A 70 -7.30 -2.05 -13.10
N PRO A 71 -7.63 -2.18 -11.81
CA PRO A 71 -7.07 -1.33 -10.77
C PRO A 71 -5.57 -1.59 -10.65
N SER A 72 -4.77 -0.58 -10.99
CA SER A 72 -3.31 -0.63 -10.94
C SER A 72 -2.70 0.42 -10.02
N GLY A 73 -3.54 1.20 -9.34
CA GLY A 73 -3.13 2.19 -8.35
C GLY A 73 -2.46 1.54 -7.14
N ARG A 74 -1.46 2.24 -6.59
CA ARG A 74 -0.74 1.88 -5.37
C ARG A 74 -0.57 3.12 -4.49
N LEU A 75 -0.67 2.95 -3.18
CA LEU A 75 -0.69 4.07 -2.24
C LEU A 75 0.66 4.80 -2.22
N PRO A 76 0.72 6.12 -2.45
CA PRO A 76 1.94 6.89 -2.30
C PRO A 76 2.22 7.32 -0.84
N ILE A 77 1.38 6.89 0.10
CA ILE A 77 1.48 7.19 1.54
C ILE A 77 0.81 6.06 2.34
N SER A 78 1.38 5.70 3.50
CA SER A 78 0.77 4.74 4.42
C SER A 78 -0.52 5.31 5.04
N ILE A 79 -1.55 4.48 5.17
CA ILE A 79 -2.79 4.82 5.88
C ILE A 79 -2.67 4.27 7.31
N PRO A 80 -2.66 5.12 8.35
CA PRO A 80 -2.53 4.66 9.73
C PRO A 80 -3.81 3.96 10.22
N ARG A 81 -3.72 3.17 11.31
CA ARG A 81 -4.90 2.59 11.98
C ARG A 81 -5.59 3.60 12.88
N SER A 82 -4.82 4.53 13.45
CA SER A 82 -5.29 5.55 14.36
C SER A 82 -4.61 6.89 14.09
N ALA A 83 -5.21 7.99 14.56
CA ALA A 83 -4.54 9.29 14.52
C ALA A 83 -3.33 9.35 15.50
N GLY A 84 -3.26 8.43 16.46
CA GLY A 84 -2.14 8.31 17.40
C GLY A 84 -0.89 7.69 16.78
N ASP A 85 -1.03 7.02 15.62
CA ASP A 85 0.09 6.40 14.90
C ASP A 85 0.80 7.43 13.99
N LEU A 86 0.36 8.70 14.00
CA LEU A 86 0.99 9.75 13.22
C LEU A 86 2.25 10.28 13.92
N PRO A 87 3.34 10.56 13.16
CA PRO A 87 3.48 10.37 11.72
C PRO A 87 3.73 8.90 11.35
N GLN A 88 3.02 8.39 10.34
CA GLN A 88 3.22 7.04 9.80
C GLN A 88 3.91 7.13 8.45
N HIS A 89 5.11 6.55 8.34
CA HIS A 89 5.91 6.57 7.12
C HIS A 89 6.69 5.26 6.93
N HIS A 90 6.99 4.93 5.67
CA HIS A 90 7.60 3.65 5.30
C HIS A 90 9.12 3.64 5.42
N ASP A 91 9.74 4.82 5.34
CA ASP A 91 11.18 5.05 5.35
C ASP A 91 11.72 5.33 6.77
N HIS A 92 11.19 4.62 7.77
CA HIS A 92 11.68 4.75 9.14
C HIS A 92 13.04 4.05 9.31
N LEU A 93 13.89 4.66 10.13
CA LEU A 93 15.17 4.05 10.50
C LEU A 93 14.96 3.08 11.65
N ALA A 94 15.75 2.01 11.68
CA ALA A 94 15.82 1.14 12.83
C ALA A 94 16.13 1.95 14.10
N HIS A 95 15.46 1.62 15.20
CA HIS A 95 15.67 2.30 16.47
C HIS A 95 17.14 2.13 16.92
N PRO A 96 17.84 3.19 17.36
CA PRO A 96 19.27 3.14 17.66
C PRO A 96 19.63 2.25 18.86
N CYS A 97 18.64 1.92 19.70
CA CYS A 97 18.81 1.01 20.83
C CYS A 97 17.63 0.02 20.83
N PRO A 98 17.76 -1.11 20.11
CA PRO A 98 16.67 -2.06 20.04
C PRO A 98 16.57 -2.92 21.30
N ILE A 99 15.41 -2.89 21.96
CA ILE A 99 15.02 -3.67 23.12
C ILE A 99 14.50 -5.05 22.64
N GLY A 100 15.34 -5.78 21.92
CA GLY A 100 15.06 -7.14 21.44
C GLY A 100 14.90 -7.27 19.92
N ALA A 101 14.66 -8.50 19.45
CA ALA A 101 14.52 -8.82 18.03
C ALA A 101 13.15 -8.41 17.44
N ASP A 102 12.13 -8.28 18.29
CA ASP A 102 10.72 -8.04 17.91
C ASP A 102 10.24 -6.63 18.33
N GLU A 103 11.11 -5.63 18.23
CA GLU A 103 10.79 -4.28 18.73
C GLU A 103 9.71 -3.55 17.90
N HIS A 104 9.29 -4.14 16.78
CA HIS A 104 8.23 -3.65 15.91
C HIS A 104 7.02 -4.63 15.94
N PRO A 105 6.21 -4.65 17.01
CA PRO A 105 5.01 -5.49 17.02
C PRO A 105 4.05 -5.04 15.91
N ASP A 106 3.33 -6.00 15.32
CA ASP A 106 2.34 -5.80 14.24
C ASP A 106 1.32 -4.67 14.52
N SER A 107 1.13 -4.31 15.79
CA SER A 107 0.31 -3.17 16.20
C SER A 107 0.80 -1.81 15.67
N TYR A 108 2.07 -1.69 15.28
CA TYR A 108 2.62 -0.49 14.65
C TYR A 108 2.44 -0.46 13.12
N ASP A 109 1.98 -1.56 12.53
CA ASP A 109 1.78 -1.62 11.09
C ASP A 109 0.61 -0.73 10.66
N PRO A 110 0.76 0.00 9.55
CA PRO A 110 -0.33 0.80 9.00
C PRO A 110 -1.52 -0.10 8.66
N LEU A 111 -2.71 0.50 8.57
CA LEU A 111 -3.89 -0.18 8.04
C LEU A 111 -3.65 -0.61 6.59
N TYR A 112 -3.02 0.27 5.80
CA TYR A 112 -2.52 -0.03 4.47
C TYR A 112 -1.13 0.58 4.30
N PRO A 113 -0.08 -0.21 4.01
CA PRO A 113 1.26 0.32 3.88
C PRO A 113 1.43 1.16 2.61
N PHE A 114 2.50 1.95 2.60
CA PHE A 114 2.98 2.58 1.39
C PHE A 114 3.18 1.54 0.29
N GLY A 115 2.77 1.90 -0.92
CA GLY A 115 2.79 1.05 -2.08
C GLY A 115 1.72 -0.06 -2.08
N HIS A 116 0.87 -0.16 -1.06
CA HIS A 116 -0.23 -1.12 -1.06
C HIS A 116 -1.25 -0.78 -2.15
N GLY A 117 -1.78 -1.83 -2.76
CA GLY A 117 -2.93 -1.79 -3.65
C GLY A 117 -3.10 -3.13 -4.31
N LEU A 118 -4.34 -3.49 -4.61
CA LEU A 118 -4.67 -4.80 -5.16
C LEU A 118 -4.86 -4.73 -6.68
N SER A 119 -5.00 -5.89 -7.30
CA SER A 119 -5.32 -6.09 -8.71
C SER A 119 -6.42 -7.17 -8.77
N TYR A 120 -7.21 -7.22 -9.84
CA TYR A 120 -8.09 -8.35 -10.13
C TYR A 120 -7.34 -9.56 -10.71
N THR A 121 -6.08 -9.39 -11.12
CA THR A 121 -5.17 -10.50 -11.42
C THR A 121 -4.11 -10.69 -10.33
N GLU A 122 -3.35 -11.78 -10.42
CA GLU A 122 -2.26 -12.09 -9.51
C GLU A 122 -0.91 -11.93 -10.21
N PHE A 123 0.05 -11.37 -9.49
CA PHE A 123 1.43 -11.25 -9.97
C PHE A 123 2.36 -12.04 -9.06
N ALA A 124 3.23 -12.85 -9.66
CA ALA A 124 4.28 -13.57 -8.99
C ALA A 124 5.63 -12.90 -9.25
N TYR A 125 6.43 -12.80 -8.20
CA TYR A 125 7.82 -12.37 -8.25
C TYR A 125 8.73 -13.59 -8.23
N ASP A 126 9.72 -13.62 -9.11
CA ASP A 126 10.83 -14.56 -8.97
C ASP A 126 11.96 -13.93 -8.13
N ASP A 127 12.99 -14.73 -7.85
CA ASP A 127 14.15 -14.31 -7.07
C ASP A 127 14.78 -13.02 -7.62
N VAL A 128 15.19 -12.17 -6.67
CA VAL A 128 15.92 -10.93 -6.97
C VAL A 128 17.35 -11.29 -7.33
N SER A 129 17.81 -10.87 -8.50
CA SER A 129 19.21 -10.99 -8.91
C SER A 129 19.94 -9.69 -8.65
N VAL A 130 20.93 -9.73 -7.74
CA VAL A 130 21.81 -8.60 -7.39
C VAL A 130 23.28 -9.02 -7.60
N PRO A 131 24.15 -8.13 -8.12
CA PRO A 131 25.59 -8.36 -8.13
C PRO A 131 26.10 -8.61 -6.70
N THR A 132 26.86 -9.69 -6.53
CA THR A 132 27.48 -10.04 -5.24
C THR A 132 28.92 -9.53 -5.12
N GLU A 133 29.50 -9.07 -6.23
CA GLU A 133 30.86 -8.53 -6.26
C GLU A 133 30.90 -7.05 -5.84
N PRO A 134 31.99 -6.59 -5.21
CA PRO A 134 32.17 -5.18 -4.89
C PRO A 134 32.08 -4.30 -6.14
N VAL A 135 31.26 -3.26 -6.08
CA VAL A 135 31.11 -2.28 -7.16
C VAL A 135 31.97 -1.06 -6.88
N ALA A 136 32.57 -0.49 -7.92
CA ALA A 136 33.33 0.75 -7.82
C ALA A 136 32.44 1.90 -7.29
N ARG A 137 33.06 2.92 -6.70
CA ARG A 137 32.35 4.07 -6.10
C ARG A 137 31.42 4.79 -7.08
N ASP A 138 31.80 4.82 -8.35
CA ASP A 138 31.08 5.41 -9.49
C ASP A 138 30.48 4.34 -10.42
N GLY A 139 30.49 3.07 -9.99
CA GLY A 139 29.90 1.95 -10.72
C GLY A 139 28.38 1.91 -10.59
N ALA A 140 27.76 1.20 -11.53
CA ALA A 140 26.32 0.91 -11.50
C ALA A 140 26.07 -0.48 -10.92
N VAL A 141 24.94 -0.63 -10.23
CA VAL A 141 24.43 -1.92 -9.76
C VAL A 141 23.16 -2.22 -10.54
N ASP A 142 23.21 -3.23 -11.41
CA ASP A 142 22.01 -3.69 -12.11
C ASP A 142 21.26 -4.68 -11.22
N VAL A 143 20.05 -4.31 -10.80
CA VAL A 143 19.20 -5.21 -10.04
C VAL A 143 18.02 -5.64 -10.90
N THR A 144 17.87 -6.95 -11.06
CA THR A 144 16.82 -7.53 -11.88
C THR A 144 15.85 -8.31 -11.01
N VAL A 145 14.56 -8.08 -11.25
CA VAL A 145 13.46 -8.84 -10.66
C VAL A 145 12.51 -9.23 -11.78
N SER A 146 12.27 -10.53 -11.92
CA SER A 146 11.28 -11.03 -12.87
C SER A 146 9.90 -10.95 -12.22
N LEU A 147 8.93 -10.45 -12.99
CA LEU A 147 7.55 -10.29 -12.59
C LEU A 147 6.67 -10.93 -13.65
N SER A 148 5.82 -11.86 -13.23
CA SER A 148 4.91 -12.58 -14.10
C SER A 148 3.47 -12.36 -13.68
N ASN A 149 2.59 -12.07 -14.63
CA ASN A 149 1.14 -12.16 -14.41
C ASN A 149 0.75 -13.64 -14.44
N VAL A 150 0.31 -14.17 -13.31
CA VAL A 150 -0.03 -15.59 -13.14
C VAL A 150 -1.53 -15.82 -12.99
N GLY A 151 -2.34 -14.75 -13.00
CA GLY A 151 -3.79 -14.84 -12.99
C GLY A 151 -4.40 -14.88 -14.40
N ASP A 152 -5.73 -14.99 -14.43
CA ASP A 152 -6.50 -15.18 -15.66
C ASP A 152 -6.90 -13.87 -16.37
N ARG A 153 -6.43 -12.72 -15.88
CA ARG A 153 -6.79 -11.40 -16.39
C ARG A 153 -5.57 -10.61 -16.83
N PRO A 154 -5.64 -9.86 -17.95
CA PRO A 154 -4.66 -8.84 -18.24
C PRO A 154 -4.60 -7.83 -17.10
N GLY A 155 -3.39 -7.39 -16.73
CA GLY A 155 -3.24 -6.38 -15.70
C GLY A 155 -1.91 -5.67 -15.78
N THR A 156 -1.82 -4.54 -15.08
CA THR A 156 -0.63 -3.70 -15.03
C THR A 156 -0.14 -3.59 -13.60
N TYR A 157 1.13 -3.89 -13.37
CA TYR A 157 1.77 -3.66 -12.08
C TYR A 157 2.45 -2.28 -12.06
N GLY A 158 1.85 -1.33 -11.34
CA GLY A 158 2.14 0.10 -11.49
C GLY A 158 3.20 0.70 -10.56
N TYR A 159 3.89 -0.08 -9.71
CA TYR A 159 4.73 0.52 -8.67
C TYR A 159 5.98 -0.30 -8.34
N LYS A 160 7.15 0.35 -8.29
CA LYS A 160 8.43 -0.27 -7.91
C LYS A 160 9.21 0.73 -7.08
N TYR A 161 9.65 0.34 -5.88
CA TYR A 161 10.70 1.04 -5.15
C TYR A 161 11.71 0.01 -4.63
N ALA A 162 12.93 0.46 -4.38
CA ALA A 162 13.98 -0.31 -3.73
C ALA A 162 14.59 0.55 -2.63
N THR A 163 14.85 -0.05 -1.47
CA THR A 163 15.49 0.63 -0.36
C THR A 163 16.97 0.27 -0.32
N LEU A 164 17.82 1.28 -0.28
CA LEU A 164 19.26 1.10 -0.13
C LEU A 164 19.64 1.39 1.32
N THR A 165 20.16 0.41 2.04
CA THR A 165 20.61 0.59 3.42
C THR A 165 22.13 0.59 3.48
N VAL A 166 22.70 1.71 3.93
CA VAL A 166 24.14 1.85 4.18
C VAL A 166 24.39 1.70 5.67
N ILE A 167 25.08 0.63 6.07
CA ILE A 167 25.45 0.41 7.47
C ILE A 167 26.90 0.89 7.65
N GLY A 168 27.12 1.97 8.40
CA GLY A 168 28.46 2.42 8.80
C GLY A 168 29.30 3.11 7.70
N ARG A 169 30.48 3.63 8.10
CA ARG A 169 31.42 4.34 7.22
C ARG A 169 32.30 3.41 6.38
N ASP A 170 32.53 2.19 6.86
CA ASP A 170 33.42 1.17 6.27
C ASP A 170 32.74 -0.19 6.10
N ALA A 171 31.40 -0.26 6.23
CA ALA A 171 30.67 -1.52 6.07
C ALA A 171 29.98 -1.61 4.69
N PRO A 172 29.71 -2.84 4.21
CA PRO A 172 29.16 -3.06 2.88
C PRO A 172 27.79 -2.40 2.74
N ILE A 173 27.53 -1.87 1.55
CA ILE A 173 26.19 -1.43 1.16
C ILE A 173 25.32 -2.67 0.99
N VAL A 174 24.24 -2.78 1.77
CA VAL A 174 23.28 -3.87 1.64
C VAL A 174 22.07 -3.33 0.89
N LEU A 175 21.81 -3.89 -0.28
CA LEU A 175 20.65 -3.54 -1.09
C LEU A 175 19.53 -4.52 -0.74
N ALA A 176 18.53 -4.05 0.00
CA ALA A 176 17.36 -4.84 0.36
C ALA A 176 16.22 -4.48 -0.60
N ILE A 177 15.80 -5.44 -1.42
CA ILE A 177 14.57 -5.31 -2.20
C ILE A 177 13.49 -6.06 -1.47
N GLU A 178 12.62 -5.31 -0.82
CA GLU A 178 11.42 -5.87 -0.21
C GLU A 178 10.26 -5.70 -1.19
N PRO A 179 9.61 -6.80 -1.60
CA PRO A 179 8.34 -6.70 -2.29
C PRO A 179 7.32 -6.08 -1.34
N ILE A 180 6.61 -5.08 -1.83
CA ILE A 180 5.53 -4.43 -1.09
C ILE A 180 4.39 -5.44 -1.04
N ARG A 181 4.12 -5.97 0.16
CA ARG A 181 2.99 -6.88 0.40
C ARG A 181 1.70 -6.10 0.61
#